data_AF-A0AA90VDS0-F1
#
_entry.id   AF-A0AA90VDS0-F1
#
_cell.length_a   1.000
_cell.length_b   1.000
_cell.length_c   1.000
_cell.angle_alpha   90.00
_cell.angle_beta   90.00
_cell.angle_gamma   90.00
#
_symmetry.space_group_name_H-M   'P 1'
#
loop_
_entity.id
_entity.type
_entity.pdbx_description
1 polymer ?
#
loop_
_entity_poly.entity_id
_entity_poly.type
_entity_poly.pdbx_seq_one_letter_code
_entity_poly.pdbx_strand_id
1 'polypeptide(L)'
;MANFCYNESGYLVAGKISCTGDEFISEFCQTDIRKDFQSAVINILDFAKDKGASRIIVGGSFVSKKDNPNDLDCLIVFPNDLMIPSFVDCALFDKIQYDILYASEQNPKSIDTFIKLLSTNIYDVQDKGIVEILLNGQHPWKINYQPNKEEFTIVQRVYTMRNIIERNKRRGMVISIHGIRTKAKWNSTLAPIVNSQGWMFAPFIYEGGVELLFCERKRRKIVEQFRDWIYHLSEKYEVTDFSVLCHSFGTYIISQYLDGFRNHGCAPVCFDSIVLTGGIIKSDFDWQGLNPNMVGRVLNVMSLNDSDVKMMPDSSCKKYIGMSSDFGKCGLEKIENQQIVSNKEFNIFTHSNILKDDFLETIFLPFINANVGIVRVEK
;
A
#
# COMPACT_ATOMS: atom_id res chain seq x y z
N MET A 1 -9.69 -42.58 4.15
CA MET A 1 -8.68 -42.56 3.08
C MET A 1 -9.32 -41.98 1.84
N ALA A 2 -8.97 -40.74 1.52
CA ALA A 2 -9.30 -40.13 0.24
C ALA A 2 -8.71 -40.96 -0.91
N ASN A 3 -9.43 -41.08 -2.03
CA ASN A 3 -8.99 -41.84 -3.19
C ASN A 3 -8.43 -40.88 -4.25
N PHE A 4 -7.11 -40.78 -4.37
CA PHE A 4 -6.44 -39.90 -5.32
C PHE A 4 -6.23 -40.61 -6.67
N CYS A 5 -6.87 -40.11 -7.72
CA CYS A 5 -6.75 -40.64 -9.09
C CYS A 5 -5.89 -39.72 -9.96
N TYR A 6 -4.97 -40.31 -10.72
CA TYR A 6 -4.00 -39.57 -11.55
C TYR A 6 -4.13 -39.95 -13.03
N ASN A 7 -3.89 -38.99 -13.92
CA ASN A 7 -3.80 -39.23 -15.35
C ASN A 7 -2.43 -39.83 -15.75
N GLU A 8 -2.29 -40.22 -17.02
CA GLU A 8 -1.05 -40.82 -17.55
C GLU A 8 0.18 -39.91 -17.42
N SER A 9 -0.03 -38.59 -17.34
CA SER A 9 1.01 -37.58 -17.13
C SER A 9 1.35 -37.32 -15.65
N GLY A 10 0.72 -38.07 -14.73
CA GLY A 10 0.97 -37.99 -13.29
C GLY A 10 0.28 -36.82 -12.58
N TYR A 11 -0.62 -36.09 -13.25
CA TYR A 11 -1.43 -35.05 -12.62
C TYR A 11 -2.72 -35.62 -12.03
N LEU A 12 -3.22 -35.00 -10.97
CA LEU A 12 -4.52 -35.35 -10.40
C LEU A 12 -5.63 -35.12 -11.46
N VAL A 13 -6.52 -36.10 -11.62
CA VAL A 13 -7.66 -35.99 -12.55
C VAL A 13 -8.56 -34.83 -12.14
N ALA A 14 -9.10 -34.11 -13.13
CA ALA A 14 -9.98 -32.96 -12.91
C ALA A 14 -11.13 -33.27 -11.93
N GLY A 15 -11.36 -32.33 -11.01
CA GLY A 15 -12.32 -32.48 -9.92
C GLY A 15 -11.77 -31.98 -8.58
N LYS A 16 -12.62 -32.03 -7.56
CA LYS A 16 -12.25 -31.68 -6.18
C LYS A 16 -12.27 -32.93 -5.31
N ILE A 17 -11.16 -33.22 -4.64
CA ILE A 17 -11.02 -34.33 -3.69
C ILE A 17 -10.84 -33.77 -2.30
N SER A 18 -11.71 -34.13 -1.35
CA SER A 18 -11.59 -33.68 0.05
C SER A 18 -10.85 -34.71 0.90
N CYS A 19 -9.94 -34.26 1.77
CA CYS A 19 -9.16 -35.10 2.68
C CYS A 19 -8.82 -34.39 4.01
N THR A 20 -8.21 -35.13 4.93
CA THR A 20 -7.57 -34.59 6.14
C THR A 20 -6.14 -34.14 5.88
N GLY A 21 -5.56 -33.32 6.77
CA GLY A 21 -4.16 -32.90 6.68
C GLY A 21 -3.18 -34.08 6.71
N ASP A 22 -3.45 -35.10 7.53
CA ASP A 22 -2.64 -36.31 7.61
C ASP A 22 -2.68 -37.12 6.31
N GLU A 23 -3.86 -37.26 5.71
CA GLU A 23 -4.01 -37.92 4.40
C GLU A 23 -3.29 -37.15 3.29
N PHE A 24 -3.33 -35.81 3.33
CA PHE A 24 -2.60 -34.97 2.38
C PHE A 24 -1.08 -35.16 2.50
N ILE A 25 -0.53 -35.12 3.72
CA ILE A 25 0.90 -35.32 3.97
C ILE A 25 1.33 -36.74 3.59
N SER A 26 0.51 -37.74 3.89
CA SER A 26 0.78 -39.13 3.53
C SER A 26 0.79 -39.36 2.01
N GLU A 27 0.00 -38.62 1.24
CA GLU A 27 -0.03 -38.77 -0.22
C GLU A 27 1.09 -37.96 -0.89
N PHE A 28 1.28 -36.70 -0.50
CA PHE A 28 2.07 -35.75 -1.29
C PHE A 28 3.46 -35.42 -0.72
N CYS A 29 3.81 -35.89 0.49
CA CYS A 29 5.08 -35.56 1.16
C CYS A 29 5.98 -36.75 1.50
N GLN A 30 5.64 -37.99 1.12
CA GLN A 30 6.36 -39.18 1.59
C GLN A 30 7.63 -39.56 0.81
N THR A 31 7.84 -39.02 -0.40
CA THR A 31 9.06 -39.33 -1.18
C THR A 31 10.28 -38.62 -0.59
N ASP A 32 11.48 -39.13 -0.82
CA ASP A 32 12.70 -38.55 -0.21
C ASP A 32 12.93 -37.08 -0.59
N ILE A 33 12.52 -36.67 -1.80
CA ILE A 33 12.57 -35.25 -2.22
C ILE A 33 11.42 -34.46 -1.59
N ARG A 34 10.22 -35.04 -1.46
CA ARG A 34 9.02 -34.34 -0.98
C ARG A 34 8.92 -34.26 0.55
N LYS A 35 9.70 -35.07 1.29
CA LYS A 35 9.82 -34.99 2.76
C LYS A 35 10.29 -33.62 3.24
N ASP A 36 11.13 -32.95 2.45
CA ASP A 36 11.60 -31.59 2.76
C ASP A 36 10.47 -30.55 2.75
N PHE A 37 9.34 -30.85 2.09
CA PHE A 37 8.14 -30.00 2.04
C PHE A 37 7.16 -30.30 3.18
N GLN A 38 7.35 -31.40 3.92
CA GLN A 38 6.42 -31.80 4.98
C GLN A 38 6.32 -30.75 6.08
N SER A 39 7.46 -30.20 6.52
CA SER A 39 7.50 -29.14 7.55
C SER A 39 6.73 -27.90 7.09
N ALA A 40 6.91 -27.51 5.83
CA ALA A 40 6.21 -26.38 5.24
C ALA A 40 4.69 -26.57 5.20
N VAL A 41 4.24 -27.74 4.74
CA VAL A 41 2.82 -28.10 4.70
C VAL A 41 2.22 -28.13 6.11
N ILE A 42 2.92 -28.72 7.08
CA ILE A 42 2.51 -28.72 8.49
C ILE A 42 2.35 -27.29 9.01
N ASN A 43 3.33 -26.43 8.75
CA ASN A 43 3.30 -25.06 9.20
C ASN A 43 2.10 -24.30 8.59
N ILE A 44 1.77 -24.52 7.31
CA ILE A 44 0.60 -23.90 6.65
C ILE A 44 -0.70 -24.37 7.31
N LEU A 45 -0.81 -25.67 7.58
CA LEU A 45 -1.98 -26.25 8.25
C LEU A 45 -2.14 -25.71 9.68
N ASP A 46 -1.03 -25.61 10.41
CA ASP A 46 -0.98 -25.05 11.77
C ASP A 46 -1.41 -23.59 11.78
N PHE A 47 -0.88 -22.78 10.87
CA PHE A 47 -1.25 -21.37 10.72
C PHE A 47 -2.73 -21.21 10.38
N ALA A 48 -3.22 -21.93 9.37
CA ALA A 48 -4.62 -21.87 8.96
C ALA A 48 -5.54 -22.27 10.11
N LYS A 49 -5.16 -23.31 10.87
CA LYS A 49 -5.91 -23.77 12.04
C LYS A 49 -5.90 -22.75 13.17
N ASP A 50 -4.75 -22.18 13.49
CA ASP A 50 -4.58 -21.15 14.53
C ASP A 50 -5.44 -19.91 14.25
N LYS A 51 -5.47 -19.47 12.99
CA LYS A 51 -6.29 -18.33 12.54
C LYS A 51 -7.77 -18.67 12.34
N GLY A 52 -8.17 -19.92 12.57
CA GLY A 52 -9.57 -20.36 12.53
C GLY A 52 -10.13 -20.54 11.11
N ALA A 53 -9.29 -20.88 10.13
CA ALA A 53 -9.75 -21.26 8.80
C ALA A 53 -10.61 -22.54 8.85
N SER A 54 -11.52 -22.68 7.88
CA SER A 54 -12.38 -23.86 7.75
C SER A 54 -11.73 -24.97 6.92
N ARG A 55 -11.03 -24.58 5.84
CA ARG A 55 -10.38 -25.50 4.90
C ARG A 55 -9.25 -24.82 4.13
N ILE A 56 -8.40 -25.63 3.51
CA ILE A 56 -7.37 -25.21 2.56
C ILE A 56 -7.63 -25.91 1.24
N ILE A 57 -7.48 -25.20 0.12
CA ILE A 57 -7.55 -25.79 -1.23
C ILE A 57 -6.16 -25.70 -1.83
N VAL A 58 -5.63 -26.82 -2.33
CA VAL A 58 -4.30 -26.91 -2.94
C VAL A 58 -4.45 -27.30 -4.41
N GLY A 59 -3.72 -26.60 -5.27
CA GLY A 59 -3.70 -26.84 -6.72
C GLY A 59 -2.29 -26.90 -7.28
N GLY A 60 -2.18 -26.71 -8.60
CA GLY A 60 -0.88 -26.51 -9.23
C GLY A 60 -0.05 -27.77 -9.43
N SER A 61 1.28 -27.59 -9.44
CA SER A 61 2.24 -28.67 -9.71
C SER A 61 2.44 -29.61 -8.52
N PHE A 62 2.14 -29.13 -7.30
CA PHE A 62 2.36 -29.87 -6.05
C PHE A 62 1.47 -31.10 -5.90
N VAL A 63 0.19 -30.99 -6.28
CA VAL A 63 -0.81 -32.08 -6.26
C VAL A 63 -0.67 -33.00 -7.48
N SER A 64 0.53 -33.57 -7.63
CA SER A 64 0.89 -34.49 -8.71
C SER A 64 1.90 -35.53 -8.22
N LYS A 65 2.14 -36.57 -9.01
CA LYS A 65 3.19 -37.58 -8.75
C LYS A 65 4.59 -37.15 -9.19
N LYS A 66 4.79 -35.90 -9.59
CA LYS A 66 6.11 -35.41 -10.02
C LYS A 66 7.05 -35.31 -8.82
N ASP A 67 8.29 -35.78 -8.96
CA ASP A 67 9.25 -35.78 -7.85
C ASP A 67 9.63 -34.38 -7.36
N ASN A 68 9.69 -33.39 -8.27
CA ASN A 68 10.08 -32.02 -7.95
C ASN A 68 8.95 -31.03 -8.32
N PRO A 69 8.07 -30.67 -7.37
CA PRO A 69 7.13 -29.58 -7.55
C PRO A 69 7.84 -28.23 -7.38
N ASN A 70 7.61 -27.30 -8.31
CA ASN A 70 8.32 -26.00 -8.35
C ASN A 70 7.73 -24.97 -7.37
N ASP A 71 6.45 -25.13 -7.02
CA ASP A 71 5.60 -24.19 -6.29
C ASP A 71 4.51 -24.92 -5.51
N LEU A 72 3.99 -24.28 -4.47
CA LEU A 72 2.77 -24.70 -3.76
C LEU A 72 1.72 -23.59 -3.88
N ASP A 73 0.76 -23.80 -4.77
CA ASP A 73 -0.41 -22.94 -4.91
C ASP A 73 -1.49 -23.36 -3.91
N CYS A 74 -1.85 -22.48 -2.98
CA CYS A 74 -2.91 -22.81 -2.03
C CYS A 74 -3.84 -21.62 -1.74
N LEU A 75 -5.08 -21.95 -1.40
CA LEU A 75 -6.12 -21.02 -0.99
C LEU A 75 -6.59 -21.41 0.41
N ILE A 76 -6.40 -20.53 1.39
CA ILE A 76 -6.92 -20.71 2.75
C ILE A 76 -8.29 -20.04 2.84
N VAL A 77 -9.30 -20.81 3.27
CA VAL A 77 -10.69 -20.37 3.31
C VAL A 77 -11.16 -20.17 4.74
N PHE A 78 -11.67 -18.98 5.04
CA PHE A 78 -12.15 -18.58 6.37
C PHE A 78 -13.69 -18.53 6.43
N PRO A 79 -14.29 -18.79 7.59
CA PRO A 79 -15.75 -18.70 7.74
C PRO A 79 -16.35 -17.31 7.47
N ASN A 80 -15.60 -16.24 7.75
CA ASN A 80 -16.04 -14.86 7.56
C ASN A 80 -14.87 -13.93 7.21
N ASP A 81 -15.18 -12.76 6.62
CA ASP A 81 -14.19 -11.81 6.12
C ASP A 81 -13.28 -11.25 7.23
N LEU A 82 -13.78 -11.13 8.46
CA LEU A 82 -13.03 -10.58 9.61
C LEU A 82 -11.94 -11.52 10.12
N MET A 83 -12.01 -12.81 9.75
CA MET A 83 -11.01 -13.82 10.10
C MET A 83 -9.92 -13.97 9.05
N ILE A 84 -10.07 -13.34 7.88
CA ILE A 84 -9.00 -13.30 6.89
C ILE A 84 -7.79 -12.61 7.55
N PRO A 85 -6.64 -13.29 7.66
CA PRO A 85 -5.50 -12.76 8.40
C PRO A 85 -5.01 -11.48 7.74
N SER A 86 -4.52 -10.55 8.55
CA SER A 86 -3.90 -9.35 8.02
C SER A 86 -2.64 -9.71 7.24
N PHE A 87 -2.17 -8.84 6.35
CA PHE A 87 -0.92 -9.07 5.60
C PHE A 87 0.28 -9.45 6.49
N VAL A 88 0.29 -8.98 7.76
CA VAL A 88 1.31 -9.29 8.77
C VAL A 88 1.24 -10.75 9.25
N ASP A 89 0.06 -11.35 9.25
CA ASP A 89 -0.16 -12.72 9.71
C ASP A 89 0.24 -13.76 8.65
N CYS A 90 0.11 -13.44 7.37
CA CYS A 90 0.09 -14.38 6.23
C CYS A 90 1.42 -15.01 5.81
N ALA A 91 2.54 -14.77 6.48
CA ALA A 91 3.86 -14.98 5.87
C ALA A 91 4.90 -15.70 6.75
N LEU A 92 4.65 -16.97 7.01
CA LEU A 92 5.46 -17.78 7.93
C LEU A 92 5.93 -19.11 7.33
N PHE A 93 6.47 -19.18 6.11
CA PHE A 93 6.92 -20.50 5.61
C PHE A 93 8.31 -20.51 4.97
N ASP A 94 8.97 -21.65 5.21
CA ASP A 94 10.37 -22.02 4.96
C ASP A 94 10.75 -22.00 3.46
N LYS A 95 11.96 -22.45 3.09
CA LYS A 95 12.69 -22.39 1.79
C LYS A 95 11.95 -22.65 0.44
N ILE A 96 10.64 -22.87 0.41
CA ILE A 96 9.82 -23.04 -0.80
C ILE A 96 9.09 -21.72 -1.12
N GLN A 97 8.79 -21.48 -2.40
CA GLN A 97 7.96 -20.36 -2.85
C GLN A 97 6.49 -20.79 -2.80
N TYR A 98 5.68 -20.11 -1.99
CA TYR A 98 4.25 -20.41 -1.82
C TYR A 98 3.43 -19.27 -2.40
N ASP A 99 2.44 -19.61 -3.22
CA ASP A 99 1.42 -18.67 -3.68
C ASP A 99 0.15 -18.92 -2.85
N ILE A 100 0.12 -18.31 -1.65
CA ILE A 100 -0.99 -18.45 -0.69
C ILE A 100 -2.01 -17.34 -0.92
N LEU A 101 -3.21 -17.74 -1.34
CA LEU A 101 -4.38 -16.90 -1.49
C LEU A 101 -5.30 -17.05 -0.28
N TYR A 102 -6.12 -16.03 -0.02
CA TYR A 102 -7.04 -15.99 1.10
C TYR A 102 -8.45 -15.68 0.61
N ALA A 103 -9.46 -16.38 1.10
CA ALA A 103 -10.86 -16.10 0.79
C ALA A 103 -11.78 -16.37 1.97
N SER A 104 -12.99 -15.81 1.93
CA SER A 104 -14.06 -16.11 2.88
C SER A 104 -15.19 -16.90 2.23
N GLU A 105 -15.81 -17.79 3.01
CA GLU A 105 -17.08 -18.43 2.66
C GLU A 105 -18.22 -17.43 2.43
N GLN A 106 -18.12 -16.20 2.97
CA GLN A 106 -19.08 -15.12 2.70
C GLN A 106 -18.97 -14.58 1.26
N ASN A 107 -17.88 -14.90 0.55
CA ASN A 107 -17.66 -14.56 -0.85
C ASN A 107 -17.40 -15.82 -1.71
N PRO A 108 -18.43 -16.65 -1.96
CA PRO A 108 -18.28 -17.91 -2.70
C PRO A 108 -17.79 -17.70 -4.14
N LYS A 109 -18.14 -16.59 -4.78
CA LYS A 109 -17.67 -16.24 -6.13
C LYS A 109 -16.15 -16.09 -6.20
N SER A 110 -15.54 -15.53 -5.15
CA SER A 110 -14.08 -15.41 -5.07
C SER A 110 -13.43 -16.79 -4.95
N ILE A 111 -14.01 -17.67 -4.12
CA ILE A 111 -13.55 -19.04 -3.97
C ILE A 111 -13.62 -19.78 -5.31
N ASP A 112 -14.75 -19.69 -6.02
CA ASP A 112 -14.93 -20.33 -7.33
C ASP A 112 -13.95 -19.79 -8.38
N THR A 113 -13.65 -18.48 -8.35
CA THR A 113 -12.67 -17.85 -9.23
C THR A 113 -11.26 -18.38 -8.95
N PHE A 114 -10.87 -18.51 -7.69
CA PHE A 114 -9.58 -19.06 -7.31
C PHE A 114 -9.48 -20.56 -7.58
N ILE A 115 -10.54 -21.34 -7.33
CA ILE A 115 -10.61 -22.74 -7.71
C ILE A 115 -10.41 -22.88 -9.22
N LYS A 116 -11.07 -22.04 -10.02
CA LYS A 116 -10.88 -22.01 -11.47
C LYS A 116 -9.41 -21.75 -11.80
N LEU A 117 -8.81 -20.68 -11.25
CA LEU A 117 -7.40 -20.34 -11.44
C LEU A 117 -6.46 -21.52 -11.11
N LEU A 118 -6.65 -22.16 -9.97
CA LEU A 118 -5.84 -23.29 -9.49
C LEU A 118 -5.99 -24.57 -10.33
N SER A 119 -7.13 -24.72 -11.01
CA SER A 119 -7.45 -25.90 -11.84
C SER A 119 -7.13 -25.72 -13.33
N THR A 120 -6.70 -24.53 -13.74
CA THR A 120 -6.52 -24.16 -15.15
C THR A 120 -5.04 -24.00 -15.49
N ASN A 121 -4.63 -24.45 -16.68
CA ASN A 121 -3.26 -24.27 -17.17
C ASN A 121 -3.09 -22.96 -17.96
N ILE A 122 -1.87 -22.65 -18.41
CA ILE A 122 -1.51 -21.44 -19.18
C ILE A 122 -2.31 -21.32 -20.50
N TYR A 123 -2.94 -22.41 -20.96
CA TYR A 123 -3.76 -22.47 -22.18
C TYR A 123 -5.27 -22.37 -21.91
N ASP A 124 -5.68 -21.99 -20.70
CA ASP A 124 -7.08 -21.82 -20.27
C ASP A 124 -7.92 -23.12 -20.34
N VAL A 125 -7.25 -24.29 -20.30
CA VAL A 125 -7.91 -25.61 -20.25
C VAL A 125 -7.95 -26.12 -18.81
N GLN A 126 -9.16 -26.44 -18.34
CA GLN A 126 -9.38 -27.03 -17.02
C GLN A 126 -9.05 -28.53 -17.06
N ASP A 127 -7.83 -28.89 -16.68
CA ASP A 127 -7.30 -30.26 -16.84
C ASP A 127 -6.61 -30.81 -15.57
N LYS A 128 -6.71 -30.11 -14.44
CA LYS A 128 -6.06 -30.52 -13.19
C LYS A 128 -7.03 -30.57 -12.03
N GLY A 129 -6.96 -31.65 -11.26
CA GLY A 129 -7.66 -31.78 -9.99
C GLY A 129 -7.11 -30.85 -8.91
N ILE A 130 -7.95 -30.51 -7.95
CA ILE A 130 -7.59 -29.78 -6.73
C ILE A 130 -7.89 -30.63 -5.50
N VAL A 131 -7.15 -30.38 -4.42
CA VAL A 131 -7.31 -31.07 -3.14
C VAL A 131 -7.83 -30.11 -2.08
N GLU A 132 -8.91 -30.46 -1.41
CA GLU A 132 -9.54 -29.69 -0.33
C GLU A 132 -9.25 -30.34 1.02
N ILE A 133 -8.41 -29.71 1.83
CA ILE A 133 -8.03 -30.17 3.15
C ILE A 133 -8.98 -29.57 4.19
N LEU A 134 -9.72 -30.43 4.91
CA LEU A 134 -10.70 -30.01 5.91
C LEU A 134 -10.03 -29.87 7.29
N LEU A 135 -10.13 -28.70 7.93
CA LEU A 135 -9.46 -28.42 9.21
C LEU A 135 -10.33 -28.74 10.45
N ASN A 136 -11.65 -28.75 10.29
CA ASN A 136 -12.64 -28.85 11.37
C ASN A 136 -13.62 -30.05 11.22
N GLY A 137 -13.24 -31.09 10.46
CA GLY A 137 -14.08 -32.29 10.20
C GLY A 137 -14.10 -33.33 11.33
N GLN A 138 -14.55 -34.56 11.03
CA GLN A 138 -14.57 -35.69 12.00
C GLN A 138 -13.19 -36.00 12.61
N HIS A 139 -12.12 -35.70 11.86
CA HIS A 139 -10.73 -35.75 12.31
C HIS A 139 -10.10 -34.36 12.12
N PRO A 140 -10.23 -33.45 13.11
CA PRO A 140 -9.74 -32.08 12.97
C PRO A 140 -8.21 -32.02 13.03
N TRP A 141 -7.62 -31.12 12.24
CA TRP A 141 -6.18 -30.85 12.33
C TRP A 141 -5.82 -30.30 13.71
N LYS A 142 -4.71 -30.78 14.28
CA LYS A 142 -4.14 -30.31 15.54
C LYS A 142 -2.84 -29.57 15.24
N ILE A 143 -2.66 -28.40 15.85
CA ILE A 143 -1.45 -27.58 15.68
C ILE A 143 -0.23 -28.35 16.19
N ASN A 144 0.81 -28.49 15.37
CA ASN A 144 2.01 -29.29 15.66
C ASN A 144 3.24 -28.45 16.03
N TYR A 145 3.31 -27.18 15.61
CA TYR A 145 4.45 -26.29 15.80
C TYR A 145 4.03 -24.95 16.43
N GLN A 146 4.74 -24.55 17.50
CA GLN A 146 4.72 -23.20 18.05
C GLN A 146 6.16 -22.68 18.13
N PRO A 147 6.53 -21.62 17.38
CA PRO A 147 7.89 -21.11 17.38
C PRO A 147 8.25 -20.53 18.74
N ASN A 148 9.46 -20.84 19.23
CA ASN A 148 9.98 -20.17 20.40
C ASN A 148 10.40 -18.72 20.07
N LYS A 149 10.66 -17.90 21.09
CA LYS A 149 10.91 -16.46 20.92
C LYS A 149 12.14 -16.13 20.05
N GLU A 150 13.15 -17.00 20.04
CA GLU A 150 14.35 -16.83 19.20
C GLU A 150 14.08 -17.22 17.75
N GLU A 151 13.38 -18.33 17.51
CA GLU A 151 12.92 -18.74 16.18
C GLU A 151 12.02 -17.67 15.55
N PHE A 152 11.09 -17.11 16.34
CA PHE A 152 10.26 -15.98 15.94
C PHE A 152 11.09 -14.78 15.51
N THR A 153 12.17 -14.46 16.24
CA THR A 153 13.06 -13.32 15.93
C THR A 153 13.88 -13.55 14.66
N ILE A 154 14.34 -14.77 14.42
CA ILE A 154 15.08 -15.15 13.21
C ILE A 154 14.15 -15.09 12.00
N VAL A 155 12.94 -15.63 12.11
CA VAL A 155 11.90 -15.56 11.07
C VAL A 155 11.53 -14.10 10.79
N GLN A 156 11.37 -13.25 11.81
CA GLN A 156 11.10 -11.82 11.66
C GLN A 156 12.23 -11.09 10.90
N ARG A 157 13.50 -11.47 11.11
CA ARG A 157 14.65 -10.90 10.37
C ARG A 157 14.70 -11.37 8.92
N VAL A 158 14.54 -12.65 8.66
CA VAL A 158 14.47 -13.20 7.28
C VAL A 158 13.28 -12.60 6.53
N TYR A 159 12.17 -12.33 7.23
CA TYR A 159 10.98 -11.69 6.70
C TYR A 159 11.19 -10.20 6.37
N THR A 160 11.92 -9.46 7.22
CA THR A 160 12.37 -8.10 6.91
C THR A 160 13.21 -8.08 5.61
N MET A 161 14.00 -9.14 5.37
CA MET A 161 14.78 -9.30 4.14
C MET A 161 13.94 -9.77 2.94
N ARG A 162 12.87 -10.57 3.13
CA ARG A 162 11.95 -10.99 2.05
C ARG A 162 11.01 -9.85 1.61
N ASN A 163 10.62 -8.95 2.51
CA ASN A 163 9.97 -7.67 2.17
C ASN A 163 10.83 -6.83 1.21
N ILE A 164 12.15 -7.03 1.16
CA ILE A 164 13.03 -6.37 0.19
C ILE A 164 12.90 -6.98 -1.21
N ILE A 165 12.41 -8.22 -1.34
CA ILE A 165 12.28 -8.98 -2.60
C ILE A 165 10.88 -8.78 -3.23
N GLU A 166 9.80 -8.64 -2.44
CA GLU A 166 8.46 -8.23 -2.94
C GLU A 166 8.39 -6.76 -3.40
N ARG A 167 9.40 -5.94 -3.10
CA ARG A 167 9.56 -4.53 -3.56
C ARG A 167 9.56 -4.31 -5.08
N ASN A 168 9.37 -5.36 -5.89
CA ASN A 168 9.28 -5.25 -7.34
C ASN A 168 7.88 -4.88 -7.85
N LYS A 169 6.82 -4.88 -7.03
CA LYS A 169 5.55 -4.19 -7.37
C LYS A 169 5.42 -2.93 -6.53
N ARG A 170 5.96 -1.83 -7.03
CA ARG A 170 5.96 -0.53 -6.36
C ARG A 170 4.51 -0.01 -6.26
N ARG A 171 4.07 0.43 -5.07
CA ARG A 171 2.71 0.99 -4.86
C ARG A 171 2.44 2.29 -5.62
N GLY A 172 3.51 2.98 -6.00
CA GLY A 172 3.48 4.33 -6.53
C GLY A 172 4.65 5.14 -5.97
N MET A 173 4.53 6.46 -6.03
CA MET A 173 5.52 7.40 -5.52
C MET A 173 4.93 8.37 -4.51
N VAL A 174 5.57 8.47 -3.34
CA VAL A 174 5.30 9.52 -2.34
C VAL A 174 6.34 10.61 -2.48
N ILE A 175 5.88 11.84 -2.61
CA ILE A 175 6.69 13.04 -2.74
C ILE A 175 6.61 13.85 -1.46
N SER A 176 7.73 14.45 -1.07
CA SER A 176 7.75 15.49 -0.05
C SER A 176 8.10 16.84 -0.67
N ILE A 177 7.35 17.89 -0.32
CA ILE A 177 7.70 19.27 -0.65
C ILE A 177 7.85 20.05 0.66
N HIS A 178 9.04 20.62 0.88
CA HIS A 178 9.37 21.29 2.13
C HIS A 178 9.00 22.78 2.16
N GLY A 179 8.97 23.35 3.36
CA GLY A 179 8.81 24.79 3.58
C GLY A 179 10.04 25.63 3.24
N ILE A 180 9.87 26.95 3.27
CA ILE A 180 10.96 27.91 3.10
C ILE A 180 12.02 27.72 4.19
N ARG A 181 13.31 27.96 3.86
CA ARG A 181 14.44 27.93 4.82
C ARG A 181 14.67 26.56 5.51
N THR A 182 14.15 25.46 4.95
CA THR A 182 14.44 24.13 5.48
C THR A 182 15.37 23.37 4.53
N LYS A 183 16.24 22.52 5.09
CA LYS A 183 16.93 21.46 4.32
C LYS A 183 16.13 20.14 4.32
N ALA A 184 14.84 20.22 4.66
CA ALA A 184 13.93 19.08 4.77
C ALA A 184 14.52 17.89 5.57
N LYS A 185 15.14 18.15 6.74
CA LYS A 185 15.79 17.11 7.55
C LYS A 185 14.87 15.92 7.85
N TRP A 186 13.58 16.18 8.02
CA TRP A 186 12.55 15.16 8.24
C TRP A 186 12.41 14.15 7.09
N ASN A 187 12.95 14.43 5.89
CA ASN A 187 13.01 13.45 4.81
C ASN A 187 13.86 12.23 5.17
N SER A 188 14.89 12.37 6.01
CA SER A 188 15.68 11.21 6.47
C SER A 188 14.87 10.27 7.36
N THR A 189 13.84 10.80 8.03
CA THR A 189 12.87 10.03 8.82
C THR A 189 11.77 9.48 7.91
N LEU A 190 11.22 10.29 7.01
CA LEU A 190 10.12 9.88 6.15
C LEU A 190 10.54 8.79 5.16
N ALA A 191 11.75 8.88 4.59
CA ALA A 191 12.23 7.94 3.59
C ALA A 191 12.17 6.47 4.03
N PRO A 192 12.74 6.04 5.18
CA PRO A 192 12.65 4.65 5.61
C PRO A 192 11.22 4.20 5.89
N ILE A 193 10.35 5.07 6.41
CA ILE A 193 8.95 4.74 6.72
C ILE A 193 8.12 4.55 5.44
N VAL A 194 8.28 5.43 4.46
CA VAL A 194 7.63 5.32 3.14
C VAL A 194 8.15 4.07 2.40
N ASN A 195 9.47 3.89 2.36
CA ASN A 195 10.11 2.78 1.64
C ASN A 195 9.85 1.41 2.29
N SER A 196 9.61 1.35 3.62
CA SER A 196 9.22 0.10 4.29
C SER A 196 7.81 -0.34 3.92
N GLN A 197 6.96 0.58 3.46
CA GLN A 197 5.58 0.31 3.04
C GLN A 197 5.43 0.07 1.53
N GLY A 198 6.54 -0.02 0.77
CA GLY A 198 6.54 -0.38 -0.66
C GLY A 198 6.32 0.79 -1.63
N TRP A 199 6.44 2.03 -1.13
CA TRP A 199 6.42 3.24 -1.95
C TRP A 199 7.82 3.62 -2.42
N MET A 200 7.93 4.23 -3.60
CA MET A 200 9.09 5.05 -3.92
C MET A 200 8.99 6.38 -3.19
N PHE A 201 10.07 6.79 -2.52
CA PHE A 201 10.15 8.12 -1.95
C PHE A 201 10.98 9.05 -2.83
N ALA A 202 10.42 10.19 -3.22
CA ALA A 202 11.09 11.21 -4.03
C ALA A 202 10.93 12.60 -3.39
N PRO A 203 11.96 13.14 -2.71
CA PRO A 203 11.88 14.47 -2.16
C PRO A 203 12.12 15.55 -3.22
N PHE A 204 11.19 16.49 -3.36
CA PHE A 204 11.43 17.71 -4.13
C PHE A 204 12.14 18.75 -3.25
N ILE A 205 13.41 19.00 -3.57
CA ILE A 205 14.24 19.99 -2.86
C ILE A 205 14.44 21.19 -3.77
N TYR A 206 14.06 22.37 -3.28
CA TYR A 206 14.27 23.64 -3.98
C TYR A 206 15.06 24.63 -3.14
N GLU A 207 15.72 25.56 -3.81
CA GLU A 207 16.45 26.64 -3.15
C GLU A 207 15.57 27.90 -3.01
N GLY A 208 15.62 28.52 -1.84
CA GLY A 208 14.99 29.81 -1.61
C GLY A 208 14.63 30.06 -0.15
N GLY A 209 14.66 31.33 0.22
CA GLY A 209 14.33 31.83 1.55
C GLY A 209 13.01 32.58 1.59
N VAL A 210 12.91 33.50 2.55
CA VAL A 210 11.73 34.37 2.76
C VAL A 210 11.40 35.22 1.55
N GLU A 211 12.36 35.48 0.67
CA GLU A 211 12.13 36.21 -0.57
C GLU A 211 11.17 35.50 -1.52
N LEU A 212 10.96 34.18 -1.36
CA LEU A 212 9.91 33.46 -2.06
C LEU A 212 8.51 33.97 -1.66
N LEU A 213 8.31 34.44 -0.43
CA LEU A 213 7.02 35.01 -0.03
C LEU A 213 6.73 36.31 -0.78
N PHE A 214 7.74 37.08 -1.17
CA PHE A 214 7.55 38.45 -1.69
C PHE A 214 7.88 38.60 -3.18
N CYS A 215 8.50 37.60 -3.82
CA CYS A 215 8.96 37.70 -5.20
C CYS A 215 8.26 36.68 -6.13
N GLU A 216 7.26 37.15 -6.89
CA GLU A 216 6.49 36.32 -7.83
C GLU A 216 7.37 35.59 -8.83
N ARG A 217 8.36 36.27 -9.43
CA ARG A 217 9.27 35.66 -10.40
C ARG A 217 10.02 34.46 -9.82
N LYS A 218 10.44 34.54 -8.55
CA LYS A 218 11.12 33.42 -7.88
C LYS A 218 10.14 32.30 -7.58
N ARG A 219 8.92 32.61 -7.09
CA ARG A 219 7.86 31.61 -6.86
C ARG A 219 7.53 30.83 -8.13
N ARG A 220 7.27 31.55 -9.23
CA ARG A 220 6.94 30.94 -10.52
C ARG A 220 8.05 30.01 -10.99
N LYS A 221 9.32 30.41 -10.85
CA LYS A 221 10.47 29.56 -11.15
C LYS A 221 10.46 28.25 -10.35
N ILE A 222 10.11 28.28 -9.06
CA ILE A 222 10.04 27.06 -8.24
C ILE A 222 8.89 26.15 -8.68
N VAL A 223 7.73 26.73 -9.03
CA VAL A 223 6.58 25.96 -9.54
C VAL A 223 6.90 25.32 -10.90
N GLU A 224 7.57 26.04 -11.80
CA GLU A 224 8.07 25.51 -13.07
C GLU A 224 9.09 24.37 -12.84
N GLN A 225 10.04 24.56 -11.92
CA GLN A 225 10.99 23.51 -11.54
C GLN A 225 10.29 22.27 -10.99
N PHE A 226 9.26 22.44 -10.15
CA PHE A 226 8.48 21.33 -9.62
C PHE A 226 7.77 20.57 -10.75
N ARG A 227 7.10 21.30 -11.65
CA ARG A 227 6.41 20.73 -12.82
C ARG A 227 7.36 19.90 -13.67
N ASP A 228 8.51 20.46 -14.04
CA ASP A 228 9.48 19.76 -14.88
C ASP A 228 10.02 18.53 -14.15
N TRP A 229 10.39 18.68 -12.88
CA TRP A 229 10.92 17.59 -12.07
C TRP A 229 9.93 16.44 -11.91
N ILE A 230 8.66 16.72 -11.60
CA ILE A 230 7.66 15.68 -11.37
C ILE A 230 7.30 14.94 -12.65
N TYR A 231 7.23 15.65 -13.78
CA TYR A 231 7.01 15.05 -15.09
C TYR A 231 8.17 14.13 -15.50
N HIS A 232 9.42 14.56 -15.28
CA HIS A 232 10.57 13.70 -15.57
C HIS A 232 10.58 12.43 -14.68
N LEU A 233 10.10 12.52 -13.44
CA LEU A 233 9.99 11.35 -12.57
C LEU A 233 8.91 10.37 -13.02
N SER A 234 7.74 10.85 -13.42
CA SER A 234 6.67 9.99 -13.93
C SER A 234 7.11 9.22 -15.17
N GLU A 235 7.77 9.90 -16.11
CA GLU A 235 8.27 9.28 -17.34
C GLU A 235 9.41 8.30 -17.05
N LYS A 236 10.39 8.70 -16.23
CA LYS A 236 11.58 7.88 -15.97
C LYS A 236 11.28 6.59 -15.23
N TYR A 237 10.30 6.61 -14.32
CA TYR A 237 9.98 5.48 -13.45
C TYR A 237 8.66 4.80 -13.79
N GLU A 238 7.99 5.23 -14.86
CA GLU A 238 6.70 4.70 -15.35
C GLU A 238 5.64 4.58 -14.24
N VAL A 239 5.58 5.61 -13.38
CA VAL A 239 4.69 5.65 -12.21
C VAL A 239 3.44 6.43 -12.54
N THR A 240 2.29 5.91 -12.14
CA THR A 240 0.99 6.58 -12.30
C THR A 240 0.38 7.02 -10.97
N ASP A 241 0.67 6.28 -9.89
CA ASP A 241 0.09 6.54 -8.58
C ASP A 241 1.00 7.47 -7.77
N PHE A 242 0.59 8.74 -7.63
CA PHE A 242 1.34 9.76 -6.90
C PHE A 242 0.61 10.23 -5.67
N SER A 243 1.33 10.36 -4.57
CA SER A 243 0.88 11.05 -3.36
C SER A 243 1.91 12.07 -2.93
N VAL A 244 1.48 13.16 -2.30
CA VAL A 244 2.40 14.24 -1.91
C VAL A 244 2.10 14.76 -0.51
N LEU A 245 3.17 14.94 0.26
CA LEU A 245 3.19 15.62 1.55
C LEU A 245 3.81 17.01 1.38
N CYS A 246 3.00 18.03 1.64
CA CYS A 246 3.37 19.42 1.48
C CYS A 246 3.42 20.13 2.83
N HIS A 247 4.58 20.68 3.16
CA HIS A 247 4.77 21.50 4.36
C HIS A 247 4.96 22.97 4.00
N SER A 248 4.24 23.86 4.68
CA SER A 248 4.43 25.31 4.58
C SER A 248 4.41 25.78 3.12
N PHE A 249 5.45 26.42 2.61
CA PHE A 249 5.54 26.84 1.21
C PHE A 249 5.33 25.72 0.17
N GLY A 250 5.55 24.46 0.54
CA GLY A 250 5.17 23.32 -0.29
C GLY A 250 3.68 23.27 -0.62
N THR A 251 2.81 23.75 0.29
CA THR A 251 1.35 23.82 0.02
C THR A 251 1.03 24.81 -1.09
N TYR A 252 1.80 25.89 -1.20
CA TYR A 252 1.68 26.85 -2.30
C TYR A 252 2.19 26.26 -3.62
N ILE A 253 3.30 25.53 -3.60
CA ILE A 253 3.84 24.91 -4.83
C ILE A 253 2.81 23.95 -5.44
N ILE A 254 2.24 23.06 -4.62
CA ILE A 254 1.25 22.09 -5.13
C ILE A 254 -0.04 22.78 -5.58
N SER A 255 -0.52 23.83 -4.87
CA SER A 255 -1.73 24.54 -5.26
C SER A 255 -1.57 25.25 -6.59
N GLN A 256 -0.44 25.94 -6.81
CA GLN A 256 -0.17 26.63 -8.08
C GLN A 256 0.08 25.65 -9.23
N TYR A 257 0.71 24.51 -8.97
CA TYR A 257 0.86 23.46 -9.97
C TYR A 257 -0.51 23.01 -10.48
N LEU A 258 -1.43 22.67 -9.58
CA LEU A 258 -2.78 22.22 -9.94
C LEU A 258 -3.59 23.33 -10.59
N ASP A 259 -3.55 24.55 -10.04
CA ASP A 259 -4.31 25.68 -10.56
C ASP A 259 -3.89 26.05 -12.00
N GLY A 260 -2.60 25.90 -12.33
CA GLY A 260 -2.08 26.07 -13.69
C GLY A 260 -2.69 25.10 -14.72
N PHE A 261 -3.28 23.99 -14.27
CA PHE A 261 -3.99 23.01 -15.10
C PHE A 261 -5.50 23.01 -14.90
N ARG A 262 -6.09 23.94 -14.13
CA ARG A 262 -7.52 23.94 -13.80
C ARG A 262 -8.43 23.94 -15.03
N ASN A 263 -8.04 24.66 -16.08
CA ASN A 263 -8.79 24.74 -17.34
C ASN A 263 -8.41 23.63 -18.35
N HIS A 264 -7.63 22.63 -17.92
CA HIS A 264 -7.17 21.50 -18.73
C HIS A 264 -7.80 20.18 -18.23
N GLY A 265 -7.82 19.15 -19.08
CA GLY A 265 -8.46 17.86 -18.78
C GLY A 265 -7.75 16.99 -17.72
N CYS A 266 -6.43 17.10 -17.55
CA CYS A 266 -5.65 16.62 -16.39
C CYS A 266 -4.36 17.44 -16.37
N ALA A 267 -3.67 17.40 -15.23
CA ALA A 267 -2.26 17.75 -15.17
C ALA A 267 -1.41 16.59 -15.76
N PRO A 268 -0.16 16.85 -16.18
CA PRO A 268 0.75 15.78 -16.60
C PRO A 268 1.01 14.73 -15.51
N VAL A 269 0.93 15.15 -14.24
CA VAL A 269 0.96 14.27 -13.08
C VAL A 269 -0.19 14.64 -12.15
N CYS A 270 -1.05 13.68 -11.89
CA CYS A 270 -2.25 13.82 -11.08
C CYS A 270 -2.03 13.04 -9.75
N PHE A 271 -2.71 13.40 -8.65
CA PHE A 271 -2.37 12.93 -7.28
C PHE A 271 -3.53 12.21 -6.60
N ASP A 272 -3.28 10.98 -6.14
CA ASP A 272 -4.21 10.21 -5.32
C ASP A 272 -4.50 10.91 -3.99
N SER A 273 -3.43 11.36 -3.33
CA SER A 273 -3.49 12.02 -2.03
C SER A 273 -2.58 13.24 -1.96
N ILE A 274 -3.12 14.31 -1.37
CA ILE A 274 -2.36 15.50 -0.99
C ILE A 274 -2.51 15.70 0.51
N VAL A 275 -1.40 15.70 1.24
CA VAL A 275 -1.37 16.04 2.66
C VAL A 275 -0.81 17.44 2.81
N LEU A 276 -1.56 18.34 3.42
CA LEU A 276 -1.19 19.72 3.71
C LEU A 276 -0.89 19.84 5.21
N THR A 277 0.24 20.44 5.55
CA THR A 277 0.60 20.72 6.94
C THR A 277 1.37 22.02 7.08
N GLY A 278 1.12 22.77 8.16
CA GLY A 278 1.60 24.14 8.30
C GLY A 278 1.17 25.01 7.12
N GLY A 279 -0.03 24.72 6.56
CA GLY A 279 -0.42 25.21 5.25
C GLY A 279 -0.59 26.73 5.19
N ILE A 280 -0.03 27.33 4.14
CA ILE A 280 0.00 28.79 3.95
C ILE A 280 -0.83 29.23 2.74
N ILE A 281 -1.75 28.40 2.23
CA ILE A 281 -2.69 28.78 1.18
C ILE A 281 -4.03 29.22 1.79
N LYS A 282 -4.88 29.87 1.00
CA LYS A 282 -6.23 30.19 1.47
C LYS A 282 -7.04 28.93 1.78
N SER A 283 -7.85 29.03 2.82
CA SER A 283 -8.83 28.01 3.23
C SER A 283 -9.95 27.83 2.20
N ASP A 284 -10.16 28.82 1.32
CA ASP A 284 -11.12 28.79 0.22
C ASP A 284 -10.53 28.37 -1.14
N PHE A 285 -9.30 27.84 -1.19
CA PHE A 285 -8.76 27.28 -2.43
C PHE A 285 -9.72 26.22 -2.97
N ASP A 286 -10.18 26.40 -4.20
CA ASP A 286 -11.21 25.56 -4.80
C ASP A 286 -10.63 24.22 -5.27
N TRP A 287 -10.52 23.24 -4.36
CA TRP A 287 -10.10 21.88 -4.69
C TRP A 287 -11.18 21.11 -5.45
N GLN A 288 -12.46 21.41 -5.21
CA GLN A 288 -13.57 20.75 -5.89
C GLN A 288 -13.71 21.13 -7.36
N GLY A 289 -13.39 22.39 -7.71
CA GLY A 289 -13.38 22.84 -9.09
C GLY A 289 -12.15 22.41 -9.88
N LEU A 290 -11.23 21.65 -9.28
CA LEU A 290 -10.21 20.91 -10.06
C LEU A 290 -10.88 19.74 -10.77
N ASN A 291 -10.28 19.29 -11.88
CA ASN A 291 -10.74 18.07 -12.53
C ASN A 291 -10.71 16.89 -11.53
N PRO A 292 -11.77 16.07 -11.43
CA PRO A 292 -11.79 14.91 -10.52
C PRO A 292 -10.62 13.94 -10.71
N ASN A 293 -10.04 13.91 -11.92
CA ASN A 293 -8.87 13.09 -12.25
C ASN A 293 -7.54 13.77 -11.91
N MET A 294 -7.52 14.98 -11.35
CA MET A 294 -6.29 15.65 -10.92
C MET A 294 -5.93 15.39 -9.46
N VAL A 295 -6.94 15.30 -8.59
CA VAL A 295 -6.76 15.12 -7.14
C VAL A 295 -7.83 14.20 -6.58
N GLY A 296 -7.41 13.10 -5.97
CA GLY A 296 -8.30 12.14 -5.32
C GLY A 296 -8.83 12.64 -3.98
N ARG A 297 -7.93 12.79 -3.01
CA ARG A 297 -8.24 13.27 -1.66
C ARG A 297 -7.20 14.23 -1.13
N VAL A 298 -7.65 15.15 -0.27
CA VAL A 298 -6.80 16.13 0.41
C VAL A 298 -6.98 15.98 1.92
N LEU A 299 -5.88 15.85 2.66
CA LEU A 299 -5.86 15.92 4.11
C LEU A 299 -5.25 17.25 4.53
N ASN A 300 -6.05 18.14 5.09
CA ASN A 300 -5.56 19.36 5.72
C ASN A 300 -5.31 19.11 7.21
N VAL A 301 -4.05 19.18 7.63
CA VAL A 301 -3.66 19.06 9.03
C VAL A 301 -3.33 20.43 9.61
N MET A 302 -4.15 20.82 10.58
CA MET A 302 -4.05 22.10 11.27
C MET A 302 -3.31 21.96 12.60
N SER A 303 -2.47 22.96 12.87
CA SER A 303 -1.71 23.10 14.11
C SER A 303 -2.08 24.39 14.80
N LEU A 304 -2.96 24.35 15.81
CA LEU A 304 -3.52 25.58 16.41
C LEU A 304 -2.46 26.48 17.06
N ASN A 305 -1.27 25.95 17.34
CA ASN A 305 -0.13 26.66 17.89
C ASN A 305 0.94 27.03 16.84
N ASP A 306 0.58 27.03 15.56
CA ASP A 306 1.45 27.49 14.46
C ASP A 306 1.56 29.02 14.42
N SER A 307 2.67 29.56 14.94
CA SER A 307 2.94 31.00 14.96
C SER A 307 3.19 31.58 13.57
N ASP A 308 3.78 30.81 12.66
CA ASP A 308 4.20 31.30 11.35
C ASP A 308 2.97 31.52 10.46
N VAL A 309 2.01 30.60 10.51
CA VAL A 309 0.72 30.76 9.83
C VAL A 309 -0.11 31.89 10.47
N LYS A 310 -0.05 32.08 11.79
CA LYS A 310 -0.74 33.19 12.49
C LYS A 310 -0.26 34.56 12.00
N MET A 311 1.04 34.68 11.70
CA MET A 311 1.65 35.91 11.19
C MET A 311 1.33 36.21 9.72
N MET A 312 0.66 35.29 9.00
CA MET A 312 0.27 35.52 7.62
C MET A 312 -0.65 36.76 7.53
N PRO A 313 -0.28 37.80 6.74
CA PRO A 313 -1.10 39.00 6.63
C PRO A 313 -2.43 38.72 5.95
N ASP A 314 -3.40 39.62 6.13
CA ASP A 314 -4.70 39.54 5.45
C ASP A 314 -4.63 40.05 4.00
N SER A 315 -5.65 39.70 3.21
CA SER A 315 -5.63 39.74 1.74
C SER A 315 -5.35 41.13 1.13
N SER A 316 -5.78 42.21 1.78
CA SER A 316 -5.63 43.58 1.28
C SER A 316 -4.17 44.06 1.25
N CYS A 317 -3.32 43.62 2.19
CA CYS A 317 -1.93 44.05 2.28
C CYS A 317 -0.98 43.25 1.37
N LYS A 318 -1.34 42.01 1.00
CA LYS A 318 -0.45 41.07 0.27
C LYS A 318 0.05 41.61 -1.06
N LYS A 319 -0.84 42.22 -1.85
CA LYS A 319 -0.51 42.75 -3.18
C LYS A 319 0.57 43.84 -3.11
N TYR A 320 0.51 44.70 -2.09
CA TYR A 320 1.44 45.82 -1.94
C TYR A 320 2.85 45.39 -1.52
N ILE A 321 2.99 44.22 -0.92
CA ILE A 321 4.27 43.66 -0.44
C ILE A 321 4.80 42.53 -1.34
N GLY A 322 4.17 42.28 -2.50
CA GLY A 322 4.60 41.24 -3.45
C GLY A 322 4.22 39.80 -3.06
N MET A 323 3.39 39.64 -2.03
CA MET A 323 2.84 38.35 -1.62
C MET A 323 1.74 37.89 -2.58
N SER A 324 1.68 36.58 -2.84
CA SER A 324 0.59 36.01 -3.64
C SER A 324 -0.74 36.25 -2.94
N SER A 325 -1.78 36.57 -3.69
CA SER A 325 -3.15 36.58 -3.17
C SER A 325 -3.51 35.23 -2.57
N ASP A 326 -2.97 34.15 -3.12
CA ASP A 326 -3.29 32.75 -2.80
C ASP A 326 -2.69 32.28 -1.48
N PHE A 327 -1.81 33.09 -0.87
CA PHE A 327 -1.40 32.82 0.50
C PHE A 327 -2.56 33.02 1.46
N GLY A 328 -2.60 32.22 2.52
CA GLY A 328 -3.65 32.23 3.53
C GLY A 328 -3.27 31.38 4.73
N LYS A 329 -4.28 30.90 5.45
CA LYS A 329 -4.12 30.33 6.79
C LYS A 329 -4.73 28.93 6.93
N CYS A 330 -4.75 28.12 5.86
CA CYS A 330 -5.34 26.78 5.93
C CYS A 330 -4.67 25.84 6.96
N GLY A 331 -3.45 26.14 7.43
CA GLY A 331 -2.81 25.46 8.57
C GLY A 331 -3.43 25.76 9.94
N LEU A 332 -4.35 26.73 10.02
CA LEU A 332 -5.12 27.12 11.21
C LEU A 332 -6.63 27.10 10.97
N GLU A 333 -7.05 27.21 9.72
CA GLU A 333 -8.45 27.31 9.30
C GLU A 333 -8.87 26.06 8.53
N LYS A 334 -10.10 25.59 8.79
CA LYS A 334 -10.68 24.49 8.02
C LYS A 334 -10.87 24.89 6.57
N ILE A 335 -10.63 23.94 5.68
CA ILE A 335 -11.10 24.01 4.31
C ILE A 335 -12.52 23.44 4.29
N GLU A 336 -13.52 24.30 4.26
CA GLU A 336 -14.93 23.92 4.37
C GLU A 336 -15.60 23.72 3.00
N ASN A 337 -16.72 23.01 2.99
CA ASN A 337 -17.58 22.80 1.83
C ASN A 337 -16.91 22.09 0.64
N GLN A 338 -15.90 21.26 0.90
CA GLN A 338 -15.18 20.53 -0.15
C GLN A 338 -15.09 19.03 0.15
N GLN A 339 -15.87 18.22 -0.56
CA GLN A 339 -16.04 16.77 -0.33
C GLN A 339 -14.74 15.96 -0.40
N ILE A 340 -13.76 16.39 -1.20
CA ILE A 340 -12.48 15.69 -1.32
C ILE A 340 -11.51 16.03 -0.19
N VAL A 341 -11.85 17.01 0.67
CA VAL A 341 -10.98 17.54 1.71
C VAL A 341 -11.41 17.05 3.09
N SER A 342 -10.48 16.45 3.82
CA SER A 342 -10.63 16.09 5.24
C SER A 342 -9.75 16.99 6.10
N ASN A 343 -10.30 17.52 7.19
CA ASN A 343 -9.60 18.39 8.12
C ASN A 343 -9.27 17.63 9.42
N LYS A 344 -8.03 17.72 9.91
CA LYS A 344 -7.63 17.21 11.24
C LYS A 344 -6.92 18.29 12.05
N GLU A 345 -7.37 18.52 13.28
CA GLU A 345 -6.86 19.56 14.17
C GLU A 345 -6.02 18.96 15.29
N PHE A 346 -4.90 19.62 15.60
CA PHE A 346 -4.04 19.24 16.70
C PHE A 346 -3.55 20.47 17.46
N ASN A 347 -3.58 20.37 18.80
CA ASN A 347 -3.20 21.47 19.69
C ASN A 347 -1.74 21.36 20.14
N ILE A 348 -1.12 20.18 20.02
CA ILE A 348 0.26 19.92 20.44
C ILE A 348 1.31 20.38 19.41
N PHE A 349 0.89 20.54 18.15
CA PHE A 349 1.79 20.86 17.05
C PHE A 349 1.91 22.36 16.79
N THR A 350 3.04 22.71 16.22
CA THR A 350 3.55 24.02 15.79
C THR A 350 4.04 23.89 14.36
N HIS A 351 4.41 24.99 13.71
CA HIS A 351 4.88 24.98 12.32
C HIS A 351 6.03 23.99 12.06
N SER A 352 6.91 23.79 13.06
CA SER A 352 8.17 23.08 12.89
C SER A 352 8.18 21.65 13.45
N ASN A 353 7.21 21.27 14.29
CA ASN A 353 7.24 20.00 15.03
C ASN A 353 6.16 18.99 14.63
N ILE A 354 5.37 19.28 13.59
CA ILE A 354 4.29 18.41 13.11
C ILE A 354 4.78 17.18 12.34
N LEU A 355 5.99 17.24 11.79
CA LEU A 355 6.59 16.16 10.99
C LEU A 355 7.41 15.22 11.88
N LYS A 356 6.74 14.55 12.82
CA LYS A 356 7.31 13.53 13.71
C LYS A 356 6.88 12.11 13.31
N ASP A 357 7.73 11.15 13.62
CA ASP A 357 7.63 9.73 13.26
C ASP A 357 6.24 9.16 13.58
N ASP A 358 5.77 9.35 14.81
CA ASP A 358 4.45 8.92 15.27
C ASP A 358 3.32 9.48 14.41
N PHE A 359 3.41 10.74 14.03
CA PHE A 359 2.41 11.41 13.20
C PHE A 359 2.45 10.97 11.73
N LEU A 360 3.66 10.80 11.18
CA LEU A 360 3.87 10.29 9.83
C LEU A 360 3.26 8.88 9.70
N GLU A 361 3.50 8.01 10.69
CA GLU A 361 3.04 6.61 10.70
C GLU A 361 1.55 6.44 10.99
N THR A 362 0.97 7.26 11.87
CA THR A 362 -0.41 7.06 12.34
C THR A 362 -1.44 7.89 11.59
N ILE A 363 -1.03 8.96 10.91
CA ILE A 363 -1.96 9.90 10.24
C ILE A 363 -1.67 10.00 8.75
N PHE A 364 -0.43 10.29 8.34
CA PHE A 364 -0.13 10.58 6.94
C PHE A 364 -0.11 9.34 6.07
N LEU A 365 0.66 8.32 6.47
CA LEU A 365 0.77 7.10 5.67
C LEU A 365 -0.54 6.31 5.59
N PRO A 366 -1.33 6.16 6.68
CA PRO A 366 -2.64 5.54 6.58
C PRO A 366 -3.56 6.29 5.61
N PHE A 367 -3.51 7.62 5.58
CA PHE A 367 -4.27 8.41 4.61
C PHE A 367 -3.78 8.18 3.16
N ILE A 368 -2.48 8.20 2.92
CA ILE A 368 -1.89 7.92 1.61
C ILE A 368 -2.26 6.51 1.13
N ASN A 369 -2.11 5.50 1.98
CA ASN A 369 -2.39 4.10 1.65
C ASN A 369 -3.87 3.82 1.39
N ALA A 370 -4.78 4.56 2.03
CA ALA A 370 -6.22 4.37 1.85
C ALA A 370 -6.73 4.85 0.48
N ASN A 371 -5.96 5.68 -0.23
CA ASN A 371 -6.40 6.38 -1.42
C ASN A 371 -5.60 6.01 -2.68
N VAL A 372 -4.76 4.98 -2.63
CA VAL A 372 -3.94 4.55 -3.79
C VAL A 372 -4.81 4.19 -4.99
N GLY A 373 -4.45 4.72 -6.16
CA GLY A 373 -5.12 4.45 -7.43
C GLY A 373 -6.56 4.97 -7.49
N ILE A 374 -6.92 5.93 -6.63
CA ILE A 374 -8.24 6.58 -6.66
C ILE A 374 -8.35 7.50 -7.87
N VAL A 375 -7.23 8.11 -8.29
CA VAL A 375 -7.14 8.87 -9.53
C VAL A 375 -6.82 7.90 -10.65
N ARG A 376 -7.84 7.46 -11.39
CA ARG A 376 -7.65 6.62 -12.57
C ARG A 376 -7.62 7.50 -13.80
N VAL A 377 -6.42 7.75 -14.32
CA VAL A 377 -6.27 8.29 -15.67
C VAL A 377 -6.43 7.12 -16.62
N GLU A 378 -7.57 7.02 -17.31
CA GLU A 378 -7.68 6.15 -18.48
C GLU A 378 -6.64 6.62 -19.50
N LYS A 379 -5.63 5.79 -19.79
CA LYS A 379 -4.65 6.04 -20.85
C LYS A 379 -5.21 5.63 -22.20
#